data_AF-A0A383C996-F1
#
_entry.id   AF-A0A383C996-F1
#
_cell.length_a   1.000
_cell.length_b   1.000
_cell.length_c   1.000
_cell.angle_alpha   90.00
_cell.angle_beta   90.00
_cell.angle_gamma   90.00
#
_symmetry.space_group_name_H-M   'P 1'
#
loop_
_entity.id
_entity.type
_entity.pdbx_description
1 polymer ?
#
loop_
_entity_poly.entity_id
_entity_poly.type
_entity_poly.pdbx_seq_one_letter_code
_entity_poly.pdbx_strand_id
1 'polypeptide(L)'
;MNQRWYEMNSPPLGLHRLPDDVSLNFSVESKPFTLSLDKSSVLTDDEDSESASKGKSKGKKTPPPILFLSSGETTLFTLTLISVHGASRMLETDGFGSFKWLGQGDESDR
;
A
#
# COMPACT_ATOMS: atom_id res chain seq x y z
N MET A 1 22.31 -9.29 1.17
CA MET A 1 21.85 -8.08 0.46
C MET A 1 20.80 -7.40 1.33
N ASN A 2 20.98 -6.13 1.66
CA ASN A 2 20.05 -5.42 2.54
C ASN A 2 18.98 -4.73 1.70
N GLN A 3 17.75 -5.22 1.76
CA GLN A 3 16.62 -4.56 1.12
C GLN A 3 16.27 -3.28 1.87
N ARG A 4 16.00 -2.21 1.12
CA ARG A 4 15.64 -0.90 1.68
C ARG A 4 14.42 -0.36 0.95
N TRP A 5 13.48 0.17 1.73
CA TRP A 5 12.26 0.79 1.23
C TRP A 5 12.40 2.32 1.25
N TYR A 6 12.01 2.95 0.15
CA TYR A 6 11.99 4.40 0.01
C TYR A 6 10.59 4.84 -0.39
N GLU A 7 10.16 5.98 0.15
CA GLU A 7 8.87 6.58 -0.23
C GLU A 7 9.06 7.24 -1.59
N MET A 8 8.18 6.93 -2.54
CA MET A 8 8.21 7.51 -3.87
C MET A 8 7.32 8.75 -3.89
N ASN A 9 7.92 9.92 -4.10
CA ASN A 9 7.24 11.23 -4.13
C ASN A 9 7.38 11.93 -5.49
N SER A 10 7.45 11.17 -6.58
CA SER A 10 7.56 11.68 -7.94
C SER A 10 6.18 11.75 -8.61
N PRO A 11 5.76 12.89 -9.18
CA PRO A 11 4.49 12.99 -9.90
C PRO A 11 4.35 11.89 -10.97
N PRO A 12 3.15 11.29 -11.15
CA PRO A 12 1.89 11.59 -10.47
C PRO A 12 1.72 10.91 -9.10
N LEU A 13 2.75 10.21 -8.60
CA LEU A 13 2.68 9.41 -7.39
C LEU A 13 2.98 10.25 -6.16
N GLY A 14 2.04 10.26 -5.22
CA GLY A 14 2.16 10.94 -3.93
C GLY A 14 1.17 10.39 -2.91
N LEU A 15 1.29 10.87 -1.68
CA LEU A 15 0.37 10.51 -0.62
C LEU A 15 -1.01 11.15 -0.86
N HIS A 16 -2.03 10.32 -0.99
CA HIS A 16 -3.42 10.77 -1.05
C HIS A 16 -4.14 10.46 0.27
N ARG A 17 -4.84 11.45 0.81
CA ARG A 17 -5.78 11.26 1.92
C ARG A 17 -7.19 11.09 1.37
N LEU A 18 -7.92 10.14 1.91
CA LEU A 18 -9.32 9.95 1.56
C LEU A 18 -10.15 11.11 2.13
N PRO A 19 -11.22 11.52 1.42
CA PRO A 19 -12.26 12.38 1.98
C PRO A 19 -12.89 11.76 3.24
N ASP A 20 -13.41 12.59 4.13
CA ASP A 20 -14.00 12.15 5.40
C ASP A 20 -15.28 11.30 5.22
N ASP A 21 -15.93 11.42 4.06
CA ASP A 21 -17.15 10.70 3.69
C ASP A 21 -16.87 9.36 2.98
N VAL A 22 -15.61 8.95 2.89
CA VAL A 22 -15.17 7.71 2.24
C VAL A 22 -14.32 6.87 3.18
N SER A 23 -14.70 5.61 3.34
CA SER A 23 -13.91 4.60 4.04
C SER A 23 -13.21 3.65 3.07
N LEU A 24 -12.07 3.11 3.49
CA LEU A 24 -11.25 2.19 2.71
C LEU A 24 -11.13 0.86 3.47
N ASN A 25 -11.63 -0.19 2.84
CA ASN A 25 -11.39 -1.56 3.27
C ASN A 25 -10.37 -2.20 2.35
N PHE A 26 -9.39 -2.89 2.94
CA PHE A 26 -8.29 -3.49 2.23
C PHE A 26 -8.09 -4.94 2.70
N SER A 27 -7.93 -5.85 1.75
CA SER A 27 -7.64 -7.26 2.00
C SER A 27 -6.57 -7.77 1.05
N VAL A 28 -5.71 -8.64 1.54
CA VAL A 28 -4.70 -9.35 0.74
C VAL A 28 -5.06 -10.82 0.79
N GLU A 29 -5.24 -11.46 -0.36
CA GLU A 29 -5.71 -12.85 -0.44
C GLU A 29 -4.68 -13.85 0.09
N SER A 30 -3.40 -13.47 0.07
CA SER A 30 -2.29 -14.30 0.53
C SER A 30 -1.48 -13.62 1.63
N LYS A 31 -0.65 -14.41 2.31
CA LYS A 31 0.43 -13.87 3.15
C LYS A 31 1.22 -12.88 2.28
N PRO A 32 1.40 -11.62 2.71
CA PRO A 32 2.03 -10.61 1.87
C PRO A 32 3.32 -11.20 1.31
N PHE A 33 3.52 -11.09 0.00
CA PHE A 33 4.75 -11.51 -0.63
C PHE A 33 5.84 -10.58 -0.08
N THR A 34 6.50 -10.99 0.99
CA THR A 34 7.55 -10.19 1.60
C THR A 34 8.84 -10.58 0.92
N LEU A 35 9.43 -9.66 0.17
CA LEU A 35 10.78 -9.85 -0.39
C LEU A 35 11.83 -10.01 0.72
N SER A 36 11.51 -9.67 1.97
CA SER A 36 12.34 -9.95 3.13
C SER A 36 12.29 -11.44 3.45
N LEU A 37 13.37 -12.12 3.04
CA LEU A 37 13.82 -13.35 3.67
C LEU A 37 13.95 -13.08 5.19
N ASP A 38 13.35 -13.95 5.98
CA ASP A 38 13.30 -13.97 7.44
C ASP A 38 12.39 -12.95 8.15
N LYS A 39 11.38 -13.52 8.81
CA LYS A 39 10.58 -12.95 9.92
C LYS A 39 11.42 -12.65 11.19
N SER A 40 12.71 -12.36 11.05
CA SER A 40 13.61 -12.06 12.17
C SER A 40 14.02 -10.58 12.23
N SER A 41 13.67 -9.77 11.23
CA SER A 41 14.11 -8.37 11.16
C SER A 41 13.09 -7.40 11.77
N VAL A 42 12.80 -7.54 13.06
CA VAL A 42 12.62 -6.32 13.87
C VAL A 42 14.01 -5.69 13.94
N LEU A 43 14.34 -4.84 12.97
CA LEU A 43 15.63 -4.15 12.93
C LEU A 43 15.66 -3.14 14.07
N THR A 44 16.22 -3.52 15.22
CA THR A 44 16.75 -2.56 16.20
C THR A 44 17.98 -1.93 15.57
N ASP A 45 17.94 -0.61 15.43
CA ASP A 45 19.08 0.19 15.02
C ASP A 45 19.89 0.41 16.30
N ASP A 46 20.95 -0.37 16.50
CA ASP A 46 21.90 -0.18 17.58
C ASP A 46 22.87 0.96 17.17
N GLU A 47 22.70 2.07 17.88
CA GLU A 47 23.70 3.06 18.31
C GLU A 47 24.68 3.62 17.25
N ASP A 48 24.46 4.88 16.85
CA ASP A 48 25.55 5.85 16.94
C ASP A 48 25.03 7.24 17.32
N SER A 49 25.84 7.92 18.12
CA SER A 49 25.47 8.93 19.10
C SER A 49 25.31 10.35 18.55
N GLU A 50 24.58 11.12 19.36
CA GLU A 50 24.69 12.55 19.60
C GLU A 50 23.98 13.59 18.70
N SER A 51 23.21 14.42 19.42
CA SER A 51 22.95 15.85 19.20
C SER A 51 21.61 16.27 18.59
N ALA A 52 20.76 16.73 19.52
CA ALA A 52 19.89 17.91 19.43
C ALA A 52 18.68 17.90 18.48
N SER A 53 17.52 17.89 19.16
CA SER A 53 16.34 18.72 18.87
C SER A 53 15.40 18.35 17.71
N LYS A 54 14.11 18.25 18.08
CA LYS A 54 12.90 18.33 17.26
C LYS A 54 12.62 17.17 16.29
N GLY A 55 11.75 16.28 16.79
CA GLY A 55 10.52 15.91 16.09
C GLY A 55 10.65 15.43 14.65
N LYS A 56 11.05 14.17 14.47
CA LYS A 56 10.63 13.33 13.34
C LYS A 56 10.90 11.89 13.76
N SER A 57 9.83 11.15 14.03
CA SER A 57 9.87 9.70 14.21
C SER A 57 10.52 9.10 12.97
N LYS A 58 11.83 8.81 13.02
CA LYS A 58 12.53 7.95 12.05
C LYS A 58 12.06 6.53 12.32
N GLY A 59 10.79 6.26 12.00
CA GLY A 59 10.16 4.97 12.17
C GLY A 59 10.76 3.96 11.21
N LYS A 60 11.15 2.81 11.74
CA LYS A 60 11.55 1.62 10.99
C LYS A 60 10.55 1.40 9.85
N LYS A 61 11.02 1.44 8.60
CA LYS A 61 10.14 1.33 7.42
C LYS A 61 9.72 -0.12 7.25
N THR A 62 8.48 -0.42 7.60
CA THR A 62 7.86 -1.71 7.32
C THR A 62 7.74 -1.91 5.81
N PRO A 63 7.92 -3.14 5.31
CA PRO A 63 7.67 -3.43 3.90
C PRO A 63 6.22 -3.09 3.52
N PRO A 64 5.97 -2.58 2.31
CA PRO A 64 4.63 -2.31 1.84
C PRO A 64 3.84 -3.62 1.70
N PRO A 65 2.53 -3.62 2.01
CA PRO A 65 1.69 -4.82 1.95
C PRO A 65 1.38 -5.26 0.51
N ILE A 66 1.50 -4.35 -0.46
CA ILE A 66 1.32 -4.59 -1.89
C ILE A 66 2.65 -4.34 -2.58
N LEU A 67 3.07 -5.28 -3.41
CA LEU A 67 4.22 -5.13 -4.29
C LEU A 67 3.79 -5.08 -5.74
N PHE A 68 4.39 -4.14 -6.47
CA PHE A 68 4.37 -4.05 -7.92
C PHE A 68 5.79 -4.36 -8.40
N LEU A 69 5.97 -5.49 -9.09
CA LEU A 69 7.28 -5.95 -9.53
C LEU A 69 7.51 -5.60 -10.99
N SER A 70 8.79 -5.38 -11.36
CA SER A 70 9.16 -5.12 -12.75
C SER A 70 8.88 -6.28 -13.70
N SER A 71 8.60 -7.48 -13.18
CA SER A 71 8.13 -8.63 -13.95
C SER A 71 6.68 -8.47 -14.45
N GLY A 72 5.93 -7.49 -13.92
CA GLY A 72 4.50 -7.33 -14.16
C GLY A 72 3.62 -8.07 -13.14
N GLU A 73 4.23 -8.81 -12.21
CA GLU A 73 3.55 -9.44 -11.08
C GLU A 73 3.12 -8.38 -10.05
N THR A 74 1.92 -8.55 -9.52
CA THR A 74 1.38 -7.73 -8.44
C THR A 74 0.86 -8.62 -7.33
N THR A 75 1.00 -8.19 -6.08
CA THR A 75 0.36 -8.90 -4.95
C THR A 75 -1.15 -8.99 -5.16
N LEU A 76 -1.76 -10.15 -4.92
CA LEU A 76 -3.22 -10.31 -4.97
C LEU A 76 -3.87 -9.55 -3.82
N PHE A 77 -4.64 -8.51 -4.14
CA PHE A 77 -5.36 -7.70 -3.17
C PHE A 77 -6.75 -7.29 -3.68
N THR A 78 -7.60 -6.93 -2.72
CA THR A 78 -8.89 -6.29 -2.96
C THR A 78 -8.93 -5.00 -2.17
N LEU A 79 -9.33 -3.92 -2.82
CA LEU A 79 -9.46 -2.60 -2.22
C LEU A 79 -10.86 -2.06 -2.45
N THR A 80 -11.61 -1.81 -1.39
CA THR A 80 -13.00 -1.34 -1.48
C THR A 80 -13.12 0.05 -0.87
N LEU A 81 -13.56 1.00 -1.69
CA LEU A 81 -13.99 2.33 -1.26
C LEU A 81 -15.49 2.30 -0.98
N ILE A 82 -15.89 2.77 0.19
CA ILE A 82 -17.30 2.80 0.61
C ILE A 82 -17.61 4.22 1.06
N SER A 83 -18.50 4.89 0.33
CA SER A 83 -19.02 6.21 0.72
C SER A 83 -20.10 6.05 1.80
N VAL A 84 -20.19 7.02 2.70
CA VAL A 84 -21.30 7.14 3.66
C VAL A 84 -22.68 7.22 2.98
N HIS A 85 -22.73 7.60 1.71
CA HIS A 85 -23.95 7.66 0.90
C HIS A 85 -24.39 6.29 0.34
N GLY A 86 -23.69 5.21 0.68
CA GLY A 86 -24.01 3.84 0.29
C GLY A 86 -23.40 3.38 -1.03
N ALA A 87 -22.78 4.27 -1.80
CA ALA A 87 -22.01 3.91 -2.98
C ALA A 87 -20.73 3.15 -2.59
N SER A 88 -20.41 2.09 -3.32
CA SER A 88 -19.16 1.35 -3.13
C SER A 88 -18.51 1.01 -4.46
N ARG A 89 -17.18 1.04 -4.47
CA ARG A 89 -16.37 0.64 -5.62
C ARG A 89 -15.19 -0.19 -5.13
N MET A 90 -14.97 -1.31 -5.79
CA MET A 90 -13.94 -2.28 -5.47
C MET A 90 -12.91 -2.32 -6.59
N LEU A 91 -11.64 -2.31 -6.25
CA LEU A 91 -10.52 -2.56 -7.13
C LEU A 91 -10.00 -3.96 -6.84
N GLU A 92 -9.95 -4.80 -7.87
CA GLU A 92 -9.37 -6.13 -7.80
C GLU A 92 -8.19 -6.26 -8.77
N THR A 93 -7.33 -7.21 -8.44
CA THR A 93 -6.19 -7.65 -9.25
C THR A 93 -6.19 -9.17 -9.32
N ASP A 94 -5.86 -9.72 -10.47
CA ASP A 94 -5.62 -11.15 -10.70
C ASP A 94 -4.15 -11.55 -10.50
N GLY A 95 -3.33 -10.61 -10.02
CA GLY A 95 -1.92 -10.79 -9.72
C GLY A 95 -1.00 -10.61 -10.92
N PHE A 96 -1.56 -10.48 -12.13
CA PHE A 96 -0.81 -10.30 -13.38
C PHE A 96 -1.58 -9.39 -14.34
N GLY A 97 -1.06 -8.18 -14.59
CA GLY A 97 -1.62 -7.29 -15.61
C GLY A 97 -2.52 -6.19 -15.06
N SER A 98 -3.71 -6.01 -15.65
CA SER A 98 -4.53 -4.82 -15.46
C SER A 98 -5.48 -4.94 -14.27
N PHE A 99 -5.63 -3.86 -13.50
CA PHE A 99 -6.61 -3.79 -12.41
C PHE A 99 -8.03 -3.58 -12.94
N LYS A 100 -9.01 -4.12 -12.22
CA LYS A 100 -10.43 -3.99 -12.58
C LYS A 100 -11.20 -3.28 -11.47
N TRP A 101 -12.01 -2.31 -11.86
CA TRP A 101 -12.98 -1.69 -10.97
C TRP A 101 -14.30 -2.43 -11.09
N LEU A 102 -14.89 -2.78 -9.94
CA LEU A 102 -16.22 -3.39 -9.80
C LEU A 102 -17.10 -2.50 -8.92
N GLY A 103 -18.41 -2.44 -9.16
CA GLY A 103 -19.35 -1.79 -8.26
C GLY A 103 -20.52 -1.10 -8.95
N GLN A 104 -21.41 -0.50 -8.16
CA GLN A 104 -22.64 0.13 -8.64
C GLN A 104 -22.27 1.41 -9.42
N GLY A 105 -22.17 1.26 -10.73
CA GLY A 105 -21.53 2.20 -11.65
C GLY A 105 -21.12 1.52 -12.96
N ASP A 106 -21.19 0.20 -13.05
CA ASP A 106 -21.33 -0.49 -14.33
C ASP A 106 -22.71 -0.12 -14.94
N GLU A 107 -22.67 0.80 -15.91
CA GLU A 107 -23.76 1.22 -16.82
C GLU A 107 -25.01 1.92 -16.22
N SER A 108 -24.92 3.24 -16.06
CA SER A 108 -26.05 4.15 -16.32
C SER A 108 -25.51 5.55 -16.64
N ASP A 109 -25.01 5.74 -17.87
CA ASP A 109 -25.30 6.83 -18.81
C ASP A 109 -24.18 6.95 -19.86
N ARG A 110 -24.53 6.59 -21.10
CA ARG A 110 -24.08 7.17 -22.39
C ARG A 110 -22.63 7.05 -22.86
#